data_AF-A0A9E2ULQ7-F1
#
_entry.id   AF-A0A9E2ULQ7-F1
#
_cell.length_a   1.000
_cell.length_b   1.000
_cell.length_c   1.000
_cell.angle_alpha   90.00
_cell.angle_beta   90.00
_cell.angle_gamma   90.00
#
_symmetry.space_group_name_H-M   'P 1'
#
loop_
_entity.id
_entity.type
_entity.pdbx_description
1 polymer ?
#
loop_
_entity_poly.entity_id
_entity_poly.type
_entity_poly.pdbx_seq_one_letter_code
_entity_poly.pdbx_strand_id
1 'polypeptide(L)'
;GRKVIASDLNPLAIFITNSIVELIENPEEKIKAAYKFLDDLSAQLLPLFHYRDDFFVERERFFVNGEFEDGKFTLNPTEVVLKKKVGNTLKGRKVEEPSDDWKNKREISNSSSNPIDFKSLNLRQNSRIAIPAGANLSHYYEYKNQVAINLFLQLISSGKYGSANETTLKLLLSASLPLLRLSDKKASSQWPYWRPKKYLTSRNPIPILFNKIQTIESAVDWLKANVTMKDKQTLSKLVQLYNAPIQSLIPNYVKPGQADLVLTDPPYSDQAPYLEYSALWIELIGLRLPTCAFQYEIVKTNAPSRVNDTNDYIQRLRKGLKACADLLRHEGVLIWFYQDHIIKHWVALSDEAIANDLTILDVIPIAKQRRSIKTVTSPGKTLDGDLILIFKKEKTKTCPPNNINQVRTIILDELSRLPKDTPYFNKYSAVIKTGLKFNYFGLLSKSYKDIRRILTSIENW
;
A
#
# COMPACT_ATOMS: atom_id res chain seq x y z
N GLY A 1 -3.59 -16.81 -24.25
CA GLY A 1 -2.54 -16.24 -23.40
C GLY A 1 -2.35 -17.07 -22.14
N ARG A 2 -1.30 -16.80 -21.36
CA ARG A 2 -1.16 -17.38 -20.02
C ARG A 2 -2.31 -16.85 -19.14
N LYS A 3 -2.91 -17.72 -18.32
CA LYS A 3 -3.90 -17.32 -17.32
C LYS A 3 -3.17 -16.81 -16.08
N VAL A 4 -3.68 -15.76 -15.47
CA VAL A 4 -3.13 -15.16 -14.25
C VAL A 4 -4.17 -15.29 -13.15
N ILE A 5 -3.73 -15.71 -11.98
CA ILE A 5 -4.52 -15.70 -10.75
C ILE A 5 -3.87 -14.67 -9.84
N ALA A 6 -4.63 -13.66 -9.42
CA ALA A 6 -4.20 -12.72 -8.39
C ALA A 6 -5.14 -12.83 -7.19
N SER A 7 -4.55 -12.83 -6.00
CA SER A 7 -5.29 -12.93 -4.75
C SER A 7 -4.70 -11.99 -3.74
N ASP A 8 -5.55 -11.26 -3.02
CA ASP A 8 -5.16 -10.44 -1.90
C ASP A 8 -6.27 -10.45 -0.86
N LEU A 9 -5.89 -10.48 0.41
CA LEU A 9 -6.83 -10.41 1.53
C LEU A 9 -7.45 -9.00 1.63
N ASN A 10 -6.76 -7.98 1.14
CA ASN A 10 -7.20 -6.60 1.09
C ASN A 10 -8.08 -6.33 -0.14
N PRO A 11 -9.38 -6.00 0.03
CA PRO A 11 -10.28 -5.73 -1.09
C PRO A 11 -9.84 -4.54 -1.93
N LEU A 12 -9.12 -3.57 -1.35
CA LEU A 12 -8.63 -2.41 -2.09
C LEU A 12 -7.61 -2.80 -3.16
N ALA A 13 -6.73 -3.77 -2.88
CA ALA A 13 -5.74 -4.25 -3.86
C ALA A 13 -6.45 -4.89 -5.06
N ILE A 14 -7.43 -5.76 -4.78
CA ILE A 14 -8.27 -6.37 -5.82
C ILE A 14 -9.03 -5.33 -6.63
N PHE A 15 -9.63 -4.34 -5.96
CA PHE A 15 -10.34 -3.25 -6.62
C PHE A 15 -9.41 -2.47 -7.56
N ILE A 16 -8.20 -2.10 -7.13
CA ILE A 16 -7.24 -1.36 -7.97
C ILE A 16 -6.83 -2.19 -9.18
N THR A 17 -6.48 -3.46 -8.99
CA THR A 17 -6.12 -4.35 -10.10
C THR A 17 -7.27 -4.50 -11.10
N ASN A 18 -8.49 -4.74 -10.60
CA ASN A 18 -9.68 -4.82 -11.44
C ASN A 18 -9.91 -3.52 -12.20
N SER A 19 -9.75 -2.37 -11.54
CA SER A 19 -9.92 -1.06 -12.16
C SER A 19 -8.95 -0.84 -13.33
N ILE A 20 -7.70 -1.31 -13.22
CA ILE A 20 -6.72 -1.21 -14.31
C ILE A 20 -7.05 -2.16 -15.47
N VAL A 21 -7.47 -3.39 -15.16
CA VAL A 21 -7.91 -4.36 -16.16
C VAL A 21 -9.12 -3.82 -16.92
N GLU A 22 -10.12 -3.29 -16.23
CA GLU A 22 -11.27 -2.67 -16.85
C GLU A 22 -10.88 -1.41 -17.60
N LEU A 23 -10.01 -0.54 -17.08
CA LEU A 23 -9.69 0.76 -17.70
C LEU A 23 -9.22 0.65 -19.15
N ILE A 24 -8.52 -0.43 -19.52
CA ILE A 24 -8.09 -0.66 -20.91
C ILE A 24 -9.21 -1.15 -21.84
N GLU A 25 -10.33 -1.61 -21.27
CA GLU A 25 -11.56 -1.94 -21.97
C GLU A 25 -12.39 -0.65 -22.14
N ASN A 26 -12.53 -0.16 -23.37
CA ASN A 26 -13.21 1.09 -23.71
C ASN A 26 -12.64 2.37 -23.03
N PRO A 27 -11.33 2.63 -23.15
CA PRO A 27 -10.68 3.73 -22.44
C PRO A 27 -11.24 5.11 -22.84
N GLU A 28 -11.58 5.32 -24.11
CA GLU A 28 -12.12 6.60 -24.60
C GLU A 28 -13.46 6.94 -23.95
N GLU A 29 -14.34 5.95 -23.79
CA GLU A 29 -15.63 6.11 -23.12
C GLU A 29 -15.43 6.46 -21.64
N LYS A 30 -14.53 5.74 -20.97
CA LYS A 30 -14.22 5.92 -19.54
C LYS A 30 -13.66 7.30 -19.24
N ILE A 31 -12.74 7.79 -20.06
CA ILE A 31 -12.19 9.14 -19.94
C ILE A 31 -13.27 10.20 -20.20
N LYS A 32 -14.08 10.03 -21.25
CA LYS A 32 -15.20 10.94 -21.53
C LYS A 32 -16.20 10.99 -20.37
N ALA A 33 -16.54 9.85 -19.79
CA ALA A 33 -17.41 9.75 -18.62
C ALA A 33 -16.80 10.47 -17.41
N ALA A 34 -15.50 10.32 -17.16
CA ALA A 34 -14.80 11.00 -16.06
C ALA A 34 -14.82 12.53 -16.20
N TYR A 35 -14.62 13.09 -17.40
CA TYR A 35 -14.72 14.53 -17.62
C TYR A 35 -16.16 15.04 -17.45
N LYS A 36 -17.15 14.34 -18.02
CA LYS A 36 -18.56 14.70 -17.83
C LYS A 36 -18.95 14.67 -16.35
N PHE A 37 -18.50 13.65 -15.62
CA PHE A 37 -18.67 13.55 -14.17
C PHE A 37 -18.05 14.74 -13.44
N LEU A 38 -16.83 15.14 -13.80
CA LEU A 38 -16.16 16.29 -13.20
C LEU A 38 -16.93 17.60 -13.47
N ASP A 39 -17.46 17.80 -14.67
CA ASP A 39 -18.24 18.99 -15.01
C ASP A 39 -19.51 19.09 -14.14
N ASP A 40 -20.26 17.99 -14.05
CA ASP A 40 -21.48 17.88 -13.24
C ASP A 40 -21.20 18.07 -11.74
N LEU A 41 -20.13 17.47 -11.23
CA LEU A 41 -19.69 17.65 -9.84
C LEU A 41 -19.24 19.08 -9.59
N SER A 42 -18.50 19.68 -10.53
CA SER A 42 -18.02 21.07 -10.42
C SER A 42 -19.17 22.07 -10.37
N ALA A 43 -20.22 21.86 -11.15
CA ALA A 43 -21.41 22.72 -11.15
C ALA A 43 -22.08 22.77 -9.76
N GLN A 44 -22.12 21.64 -9.05
CA GLN A 44 -22.73 21.54 -7.72
C GLN A 44 -21.77 21.94 -6.59
N LEU A 45 -20.47 21.66 -6.73
CA LEU A 45 -19.51 21.80 -5.63
C LEU A 45 -18.82 23.16 -5.61
N LEU A 46 -18.50 23.76 -6.78
CA LEU A 46 -17.79 25.04 -6.83
C LEU A 46 -18.47 26.19 -6.07
N PRO A 47 -19.81 26.31 -6.00
CA PRO A 47 -20.46 27.33 -5.18
C PRO A 47 -20.06 27.29 -3.70
N LEU A 48 -19.76 26.12 -3.13
CA LEU A 48 -19.26 25.98 -1.75
C LEU A 48 -17.85 26.56 -1.58
N PHE A 49 -17.08 26.63 -2.66
CA PHE A 49 -15.71 27.16 -2.67
C PHE A 49 -15.61 28.58 -3.23
N HIS A 50 -16.72 29.18 -3.67
CA HIS A 50 -16.78 30.58 -4.08
C HIS A 50 -16.50 31.49 -2.88
N TYR A 51 -15.63 32.49 -3.07
CA TYR A 51 -15.23 33.43 -2.03
C TYR A 51 -15.81 34.82 -2.29
N ARG A 52 -15.43 35.45 -3.40
CA ARG A 52 -15.93 36.75 -3.87
C ARG A 52 -15.58 36.94 -5.34
N ASP A 53 -16.34 37.74 -6.07
CA ASP A 53 -16.09 38.00 -7.50
C ASP A 53 -15.87 36.67 -8.27
N ASP A 54 -14.81 36.58 -9.06
CA ASP A 54 -14.37 35.35 -9.75
C ASP A 54 -13.40 34.48 -8.92
N PHE A 55 -13.19 34.78 -7.63
CA PHE A 55 -12.25 34.07 -6.77
C PHE A 55 -12.90 32.90 -6.03
N PHE A 56 -12.22 31.75 -6.12
CA PHE A 56 -12.55 30.52 -5.43
C PHE A 56 -11.41 30.12 -4.49
N VAL A 57 -11.74 29.56 -3.34
CA VAL A 57 -10.78 28.98 -2.41
C VAL A 57 -10.25 27.67 -3.00
N GLU A 58 -8.96 27.64 -3.30
CA GLU A 58 -8.25 26.43 -3.72
C GLU A 58 -7.64 25.70 -2.52
N ARG A 59 -7.19 26.43 -1.50
CA ARG A 59 -6.72 25.88 -0.23
C ARG A 59 -7.19 26.71 0.94
N GLU A 60 -7.51 26.02 2.02
CA GLU A 60 -7.81 26.62 3.31
C GLU A 60 -6.80 26.09 4.33
N ARG A 61 -6.25 26.97 5.16
CA ARG A 61 -5.26 26.61 6.18
C ARG A 61 -5.81 26.86 7.56
N PHE A 62 -5.43 25.98 8.47
CA PHE A 62 -5.92 25.97 9.83
C PHE A 62 -4.78 25.92 10.83
N PHE A 63 -4.92 26.66 11.91
CA PHE A 63 -4.25 26.39 13.16
C PHE A 63 -5.06 25.38 13.95
N VAL A 64 -4.40 24.35 14.47
CA VAL A 64 -5.02 23.32 15.31
C VAL A 64 -4.90 23.75 16.76
N ASN A 65 -6.04 23.88 17.44
CA ASN A 65 -6.10 24.09 18.87
C ASN A 65 -6.55 22.79 19.56
N GLY A 66 -5.74 22.27 20.49
CA GLY A 66 -5.98 21.00 21.18
C GLY A 66 -5.16 19.82 20.64
N GLU A 67 -5.63 18.60 20.88
CA GLU A 67 -4.94 17.35 20.55
C GLU A 67 -5.82 16.41 19.74
N PHE A 68 -5.21 15.53 18.94
CA PHE A 68 -5.96 14.63 18.06
C PHE A 68 -6.63 13.45 18.79
N GLU A 69 -6.22 13.17 20.02
CA GLU A 69 -6.78 12.10 20.83
C GLU A 69 -8.23 12.41 21.18
N ASP A 70 -9.11 11.41 21.00
CA ASP A 70 -10.56 11.51 21.19
C ASP A 70 -11.23 12.65 20.40
N GLY A 71 -10.57 13.16 19.35
CA GLY A 71 -11.09 14.32 18.61
C GLY A 71 -11.08 15.63 19.39
N LYS A 72 -10.25 15.76 20.44
CA LYS A 72 -10.15 16.96 21.30
C LYS A 72 -9.40 18.12 20.63
N PHE A 73 -9.73 18.43 19.38
CA PHE A 73 -9.16 19.54 18.64
C PHE A 73 -10.21 20.34 17.87
N THR A 74 -9.87 21.60 17.60
CA THR A 74 -10.63 22.51 16.74
C THR A 74 -9.74 23.06 15.63
N LEU A 75 -10.36 23.41 14.50
CA LEU A 75 -9.69 23.98 13.34
C LEU A 75 -10.03 25.46 13.22
N ASN A 76 -9.04 26.31 13.49
CA ASN A 76 -9.16 27.76 13.39
C ASN A 76 -8.61 28.20 12.02
N PRO A 77 -9.46 28.69 11.09
CA PRO A 77 -8.99 29.15 9.78
C PRO A 77 -8.00 30.31 9.92
N THR A 78 -6.85 30.22 9.25
CA THR A 78 -5.80 31.26 9.29
C THR A 78 -5.54 31.92 7.94
N GLU A 79 -5.62 31.16 6.85
CA GLU A 79 -5.33 31.66 5.51
C GLU A 79 -6.21 30.96 4.47
N VAL A 80 -6.69 31.70 3.47
CA VAL A 80 -7.26 31.16 2.24
C VAL A 80 -6.35 31.45 1.05
N VAL A 81 -6.13 30.45 0.20
CA VAL A 81 -5.45 30.62 -1.09
C VAL A 81 -6.51 30.68 -2.17
N LEU A 82 -6.68 31.88 -2.74
CA LEU A 82 -7.67 32.19 -3.75
C LEU A 82 -7.08 32.05 -5.15
N LYS A 83 -7.93 31.59 -6.06
CA LYS A 83 -7.66 31.48 -7.49
C LYS A 83 -8.85 31.95 -8.30
N LYS A 84 -8.60 32.57 -9.46
CA LYS A 84 -9.65 32.94 -10.41
C LYS A 84 -10.09 31.74 -11.22
N LYS A 85 -11.39 31.61 -11.46
CA LYS A 85 -11.93 30.61 -12.40
C LYS A 85 -11.63 31.03 -13.84
N VAL A 86 -10.99 30.15 -14.62
CA VAL A 86 -10.72 30.34 -16.05
C VAL A 86 -11.09 29.04 -16.76
N GLY A 87 -12.26 29.03 -17.40
CA GLY A 87 -12.88 27.80 -17.92
C GLY A 87 -13.11 26.78 -16.80
N ASN A 88 -12.63 25.55 -17.00
CA ASN A 88 -12.69 24.45 -16.01
C ASN A 88 -11.53 24.44 -15.02
N THR A 89 -10.66 25.46 -15.03
CA THR A 89 -9.45 25.50 -14.20
C THR A 89 -9.45 26.67 -13.23
N LEU A 90 -8.69 26.53 -12.13
CA LEU A 90 -8.43 27.60 -11.17
C LEU A 90 -7.00 28.11 -11.36
N LYS A 91 -6.87 29.38 -11.79
CA LYS A 91 -5.59 30.03 -12.14
C LYS A 91 -5.26 31.21 -11.23
N GLY A 92 -3.99 31.61 -11.25
CA GLY A 92 -3.46 32.65 -10.37
C GLY A 92 -3.26 32.17 -8.93
N ARG A 93 -2.85 33.09 -8.07
CA ARG A 93 -2.66 32.85 -6.64
C ARG A 93 -2.75 34.16 -5.88
N LYS A 94 -3.71 34.25 -4.96
CA LYS A 94 -3.79 35.30 -3.95
C LYS A 94 -3.94 34.66 -2.58
N VAL A 95 -3.31 35.22 -1.55
CA VAL A 95 -3.43 34.71 -0.17
C VAL A 95 -4.06 35.82 0.65
N GLU A 96 -5.11 35.50 1.38
CA GLU A 96 -5.85 36.42 2.24
C GLU A 96 -6.16 35.76 3.58
N GLU A 97 -6.41 36.57 4.61
CA GLU A 97 -7.07 36.09 5.80
C GLU A 97 -8.54 35.76 5.49
N PRO A 98 -9.11 34.70 6.08
CA PRO A 98 -10.49 34.32 5.81
C PRO A 98 -11.46 35.39 6.32
N SER A 99 -12.38 35.87 5.47
CA SER A 99 -13.48 36.74 5.88
C SER A 99 -14.44 36.03 6.85
N ASP A 100 -15.20 36.80 7.62
CA ASP A 100 -16.19 36.22 8.55
C ASP A 100 -17.30 35.48 7.81
N ASP A 101 -17.74 35.98 6.65
CA ASP A 101 -18.67 35.28 5.76
C ASP A 101 -18.14 33.89 5.36
N TRP A 102 -16.85 33.77 5.04
CA TRP A 102 -16.25 32.49 4.69
C TRP A 102 -16.16 31.55 5.90
N LYS A 103 -15.80 32.06 7.07
CA LYS A 103 -15.77 31.26 8.31
C LYS A 103 -17.16 30.71 8.65
N ASN A 104 -18.20 31.49 8.39
CA ASN A 104 -19.61 31.16 8.64
C ASN A 104 -20.25 30.29 7.55
N LYS A 105 -19.60 30.10 6.39
CA LYS A 105 -20.10 29.30 5.24
C LYS A 105 -20.17 27.78 5.50
N ARG A 106 -20.36 27.35 6.75
CA ARG A 106 -20.35 25.95 7.20
C ARG A 106 -21.72 25.27 7.23
N GLU A 107 -22.82 26.00 7.05
CA GLU A 107 -24.14 25.48 7.45
C GLU A 107 -25.07 25.03 6.30
N ILE A 108 -24.71 25.23 5.04
CA ILE A 108 -25.61 24.90 3.93
C ILE A 108 -25.33 23.48 3.44
N SER A 109 -25.85 22.48 4.16
CA SER A 109 -26.46 21.26 3.61
C SER A 109 -26.43 20.09 4.62
N ASN A 110 -27.58 19.42 4.79
CA ASN A 110 -27.68 18.09 5.41
C ASN A 110 -26.96 16.98 4.60
N SER A 111 -26.05 17.34 3.68
CA SER A 111 -25.39 16.44 2.73
C SER A 111 -24.09 15.83 3.28
N SER A 112 -23.62 16.27 4.45
CA SER A 112 -22.35 15.79 5.04
C SER A 112 -22.43 14.38 5.65
N SER A 113 -23.63 13.82 5.82
CA SER A 113 -23.84 12.52 6.47
C SER A 113 -24.46 11.44 5.56
N ASN A 114 -24.58 11.68 4.24
CA ASN A 114 -25.18 10.73 3.30
C ASN A 114 -24.40 10.69 1.98
N PRO A 115 -23.92 9.53 1.48
CA PRO A 115 -24.12 8.18 2.03
C PRO A 115 -23.26 7.84 3.24
N ILE A 116 -22.24 8.63 3.55
CA ILE A 116 -21.32 8.33 4.63
C ILE A 116 -21.48 9.35 5.75
N ASP A 117 -21.77 8.86 6.95
CA ASP A 117 -21.55 9.61 8.19
C ASP A 117 -20.11 9.43 8.66
N PHE A 118 -19.29 10.45 8.43
CA PHE A 118 -17.87 10.43 8.79
C PHE A 118 -17.64 10.34 10.30
N LYS A 119 -18.61 10.76 11.14
CA LYS A 119 -18.48 10.73 12.59
C LYS A 119 -18.75 9.34 13.16
N SER A 120 -19.59 8.54 12.50
CA SER A 120 -19.92 7.18 12.94
C SER A 120 -18.81 6.16 12.63
N LEU A 121 -17.92 6.48 11.69
CA LEU A 121 -16.84 5.60 11.25
C LEU A 121 -15.59 5.72 12.12
N ASN A 122 -15.52 4.89 13.17
CA ASN A 122 -14.37 4.80 14.05
C ASN A 122 -13.18 4.07 13.39
N LEU A 123 -11.98 4.59 13.61
CA LEU A 123 -10.73 4.01 13.14
C LEU A 123 -10.04 3.26 14.28
N ARG A 124 -9.44 2.11 13.96
CA ARG A 124 -8.72 1.30 14.94
C ARG A 124 -7.43 2.01 15.35
N GLN A 125 -7.29 2.33 16.64
CA GLN A 125 -6.08 2.94 17.19
C GLN A 125 -4.85 2.12 16.82
N ASN A 126 -3.84 2.79 16.26
CA ASN A 126 -2.60 2.15 15.83
C ASN A 126 -1.51 3.21 15.63
N SER A 127 -0.53 3.26 16.54
CA SER A 127 0.50 4.30 16.48
C SER A 127 1.56 4.05 15.41
N ARG A 128 1.72 2.82 14.88
CA ARG A 128 2.58 2.55 13.70
C ARG A 128 2.12 3.31 12.47
N ILE A 129 0.83 3.58 12.36
CA ILE A 129 0.23 4.29 11.22
C ILE A 129 -0.37 5.64 11.61
N ALA A 130 -0.06 6.16 12.81
CA ALA A 130 -0.50 7.46 13.31
C ALA A 130 -2.03 7.63 13.44
N ILE A 131 -2.74 6.57 13.86
CA ILE A 131 -4.14 6.65 14.29
C ILE A 131 -4.18 6.79 15.83
N PRO A 132 -4.57 7.96 16.38
CA PRO A 132 -4.68 8.15 17.82
C PRO A 132 -5.89 7.43 18.41
N ALA A 133 -5.97 7.35 19.75
CA ALA A 133 -7.15 6.82 20.42
C ALA A 133 -8.39 7.69 20.11
N GLY A 134 -9.55 7.04 20.02
CA GLY A 134 -10.83 7.71 19.75
C GLY A 134 -10.95 8.37 18.36
N ALA A 135 -10.06 8.05 17.42
CA ALA A 135 -10.11 8.63 16.08
C ALA A 135 -11.29 8.11 15.27
N ASN A 136 -12.03 9.01 14.61
CA ASN A 136 -12.99 8.68 13.56
C ASN A 136 -12.60 9.36 12.23
N LEU A 137 -13.29 9.02 11.16
CA LEU A 137 -12.98 9.50 9.82
C LEU A 137 -13.18 11.02 9.67
N SER A 138 -14.16 11.61 10.38
CA SER A 138 -14.42 13.05 10.36
C SER A 138 -13.23 13.87 10.85
N HIS A 139 -12.37 13.29 11.71
CA HIS A 139 -11.16 13.97 12.17
C HIS A 139 -10.16 14.21 11.03
N TYR A 140 -10.19 13.44 9.93
CA TYR A 140 -9.20 13.49 8.85
C TYR A 140 -9.61 14.38 7.67
N TYR A 141 -10.88 14.76 7.58
CA TYR A 141 -11.43 15.55 6.47
C TYR A 141 -12.09 16.82 6.98
N GLU A 142 -11.79 17.94 6.34
CA GLU A 142 -12.54 19.18 6.58
C GLU A 142 -13.98 19.03 6.05
N TYR A 143 -14.92 19.75 6.66
CA TYR A 143 -16.35 19.63 6.39
C TYR A 143 -16.71 19.70 4.89
N LYS A 144 -16.17 20.67 4.14
CA LYS A 144 -16.44 20.81 2.69
C LYS A 144 -15.95 19.60 1.90
N ASN A 145 -14.88 18.94 2.35
CA ASN A 145 -14.38 17.72 1.71
C ASN A 145 -15.20 16.48 2.09
N GLN A 146 -15.79 16.43 3.28
CA GLN A 146 -16.79 15.40 3.62
C GLN A 146 -18.01 15.52 2.70
N VAL A 147 -18.55 16.73 2.53
CA VAL A 147 -19.65 17.02 1.59
C VAL A 147 -19.27 16.65 0.16
N ALA A 148 -18.06 17.00 -0.29
CA ALA A 148 -17.60 16.68 -1.62
C ALA A 148 -17.52 15.17 -1.89
N ILE A 149 -17.00 14.40 -0.93
CA ILE A 149 -16.92 12.93 -1.05
C ILE A 149 -18.32 12.32 -1.10
N ASN A 150 -19.24 12.78 -0.26
CA ASN A 150 -20.61 12.31 -0.28
C ASN A 150 -21.33 12.63 -1.59
N LEU A 151 -21.18 13.85 -2.11
CA LEU A 151 -21.73 14.24 -3.41
C LEU A 151 -21.12 13.38 -4.55
N PHE A 152 -19.81 13.10 -4.48
CA PHE A 152 -19.16 12.21 -5.43
C PHE A 152 -19.84 10.83 -5.46
N LEU A 153 -20.09 10.24 -4.28
CA LEU A 153 -20.72 8.93 -4.14
C LEU A 153 -22.20 8.93 -4.58
N GLN A 154 -22.94 10.00 -4.29
CA GLN A 154 -24.31 10.19 -4.78
C GLN A 154 -24.34 10.24 -6.32
N LEU A 155 -23.41 10.97 -6.93
CA LEU A 155 -23.33 11.06 -8.40
C LEU A 155 -22.95 9.71 -9.03
N ILE A 156 -22.03 8.94 -8.43
CA ILE A 156 -21.74 7.58 -8.89
C ILE A 156 -23.02 6.72 -8.84
N SER A 157 -23.68 6.67 -7.68
CA SER A 157 -24.84 5.81 -7.45
C SER A 157 -26.08 6.20 -8.25
N SER A 158 -26.14 7.42 -8.79
CA SER A 158 -27.22 7.85 -9.69
C SER A 158 -27.31 7.06 -11.00
N GLY A 159 -26.24 6.37 -11.40
CA GLY A 159 -26.18 5.64 -12.68
C GLY A 159 -26.07 6.53 -13.92
N LYS A 160 -26.06 7.87 -13.77
CA LYS A 160 -26.04 8.86 -14.88
C LYS A 160 -24.89 8.66 -15.87
N TYR A 161 -23.79 8.05 -15.43
CA TYR A 161 -22.56 7.87 -16.22
C TYR A 161 -22.40 6.43 -16.75
N GLY A 162 -23.41 5.57 -16.60
CA GLY A 162 -23.36 4.17 -17.02
C GLY A 162 -22.63 3.27 -16.03
N SER A 163 -23.16 2.07 -15.81
CA SER A 163 -22.59 1.09 -14.87
C SER A 163 -21.17 0.65 -15.25
N ALA A 164 -20.86 0.60 -16.55
CA ALA A 164 -19.52 0.26 -17.06
C ALA A 164 -18.42 1.26 -16.66
N ASN A 165 -18.79 2.47 -16.22
CA ASN A 165 -17.85 3.53 -15.82
C ASN A 165 -17.72 3.67 -14.30
N GLU A 166 -18.55 2.97 -13.51
CA GLU A 166 -18.57 3.08 -12.05
C GLU A 166 -17.21 2.79 -11.41
N THR A 167 -16.54 1.71 -11.83
CA THR A 167 -15.21 1.33 -11.33
C THR A 167 -14.18 2.44 -11.59
N THR A 168 -14.18 3.03 -12.78
CA THR A 168 -13.27 4.13 -13.13
C THR A 168 -13.54 5.38 -12.29
N LEU A 169 -14.81 5.72 -12.03
CA LEU A 169 -15.16 6.84 -11.16
C LEU A 169 -14.76 6.58 -9.69
N LYS A 170 -14.94 5.36 -9.20
CA LYS A 170 -14.45 4.95 -7.87
C LYS A 170 -12.91 4.98 -7.80
N LEU A 171 -12.21 4.61 -8.88
CA LEU A 171 -10.75 4.71 -8.97
C LEU A 171 -10.31 6.18 -8.89
N LEU A 172 -11.02 7.08 -9.58
CA LEU A 172 -10.80 8.53 -9.52
C LEU A 172 -10.96 9.05 -8.09
N LEU A 173 -12.03 8.66 -7.38
CA LEU A 173 -12.21 9.01 -5.96
C LEU A 173 -11.06 8.48 -5.11
N SER A 174 -10.78 7.16 -5.19
CA SER A 174 -9.72 6.48 -4.44
C SER A 174 -8.36 7.17 -4.59
N ALA A 175 -7.98 7.52 -5.82
CA ALA A 175 -6.73 8.21 -6.12
C ALA A 175 -6.67 9.65 -5.58
N SER A 176 -7.82 10.25 -5.28
CA SER A 176 -7.97 11.63 -4.82
C SER A 176 -8.03 11.74 -3.30
N LEU A 177 -8.58 10.73 -2.61
CA LEU A 177 -8.73 10.70 -1.14
C LEU A 177 -7.50 11.15 -0.33
N PRO A 178 -6.27 10.68 -0.61
CA PRO A 178 -5.10 11.12 0.16
C PRO A 178 -4.72 12.60 -0.04
N LEU A 179 -5.27 13.27 -1.06
CA LEU A 179 -5.10 14.72 -1.30
C LEU A 179 -6.26 15.56 -0.75
N LEU A 180 -7.41 14.93 -0.47
CA LEU A 180 -8.60 15.59 0.10
C LEU A 180 -8.58 15.63 1.63
N ARG A 181 -7.76 14.80 2.28
CA ARG A 181 -7.58 14.83 3.73
C ARG A 181 -6.87 16.11 4.18
N LEU A 182 -7.04 16.44 5.46
CA LEU A 182 -6.24 17.44 6.16
C LEU A 182 -4.76 17.04 6.13
N SER A 183 -3.90 17.87 5.53
CA SER A 183 -2.47 17.59 5.32
C SER A 183 -1.56 18.74 5.72
N ASP A 184 -0.25 18.55 5.58
CA ASP A 184 0.76 19.62 5.66
C ASP A 184 0.58 20.67 4.54
N LYS A 185 1.02 21.90 4.84
CA LYS A 185 1.20 23.07 3.95
C LYS A 185 2.10 22.78 2.75
N LYS A 186 3.15 21.94 2.89
CA LYS A 186 4.15 21.69 1.84
C LYS A 186 4.07 20.30 1.18
N ALA A 187 3.37 19.34 1.76
CA ALA A 187 3.35 17.96 1.26
C ALA A 187 1.97 17.31 1.29
N SER A 188 1.64 16.57 0.23
CA SER A 188 0.78 15.40 0.34
C SER A 188 1.60 14.31 1.04
N SER A 189 1.60 14.27 2.37
CA SER A 189 2.31 13.23 3.10
C SER A 189 1.85 11.86 2.57
N GLN A 190 2.81 10.97 2.27
CA GLN A 190 2.54 9.61 1.80
C GLN A 190 1.85 8.75 2.88
N TRP A 191 1.81 9.24 4.12
CA TRP A 191 1.23 8.57 5.29
C TRP A 191 -0.23 9.07 5.50
N PRO A 192 -1.25 8.23 5.23
CA PRO A 192 -2.66 8.62 5.12
C PRO A 192 -3.22 9.21 6.41
N TYR A 193 -2.83 8.66 7.56
CA TYR A 193 -3.31 9.12 8.85
C TYR A 193 -2.33 10.05 9.58
N TRP A 194 -1.11 10.24 9.07
CA TRP A 194 -0.20 11.21 9.66
C TRP A 194 -0.63 12.64 9.31
N ARG A 195 -0.67 13.51 10.33
CA ARG A 195 -1.02 14.93 10.19
C ARG A 195 -0.14 15.79 11.13
N PRO A 196 0.30 16.99 10.70
CA PRO A 196 1.02 17.91 11.58
C PRO A 196 0.17 18.37 12.76
N LYS A 197 0.79 18.53 13.94
CA LYS A 197 0.07 18.92 15.18
C LYS A 197 -0.44 20.37 15.20
N LYS A 198 0.20 21.30 14.47
CA LYS A 198 -0.08 22.74 14.58
C LYS A 198 -0.80 23.34 13.37
N TYR A 199 -0.39 22.95 12.16
CA TYR A 199 -0.88 23.57 10.93
C TYR A 199 -1.39 22.52 9.97
N LEU A 200 -2.64 22.67 9.54
CA LEU A 200 -3.29 21.79 8.56
C LEU A 200 -3.73 22.58 7.34
N THR A 201 -3.86 21.89 6.22
CA THR A 201 -4.35 22.42 4.95
C THR A 201 -5.45 21.51 4.44
N SER A 202 -6.59 22.10 4.08
CA SER A 202 -7.62 21.49 3.23
C SER A 202 -7.49 22.01 1.81
N ARG A 203 -7.92 21.21 0.83
CA ARG A 203 -7.79 21.51 -0.60
C ARG A 203 -9.15 21.39 -1.28
N ASN A 204 -9.37 22.26 -2.25
CA ASN A 204 -10.52 22.18 -3.15
C ASN A 204 -10.45 20.87 -3.96
N PRO A 205 -11.52 20.06 -3.97
CA PRO A 205 -11.55 18.79 -4.69
C PRO A 205 -11.45 18.95 -6.21
N ILE A 206 -11.98 20.01 -6.81
CA ILE A 206 -12.11 20.13 -8.26
C ILE A 206 -10.75 20.14 -8.97
N PRO A 207 -9.75 20.97 -8.59
CA PRO A 207 -8.42 20.89 -9.18
C PRO A 207 -7.72 19.55 -8.95
N ILE A 208 -7.99 18.87 -7.82
CA ILE A 208 -7.42 17.56 -7.52
C ILE A 208 -7.96 16.52 -8.49
N LEU A 209 -9.28 16.46 -8.64
CA LEU A 209 -9.96 15.51 -9.52
C LEU A 209 -9.53 15.70 -10.97
N PHE A 210 -9.49 16.95 -11.45
CA PHE A 210 -9.00 17.27 -12.80
C PHE A 210 -7.60 16.69 -13.06
N ASN A 211 -6.64 16.96 -12.16
CA ASN A 211 -5.28 16.43 -12.28
C ASN A 211 -5.24 14.89 -12.21
N LYS A 212 -6.15 14.27 -11.46
CA LYS A 212 -6.24 12.81 -11.37
C LYS A 212 -6.83 12.17 -12.62
N ILE A 213 -7.78 12.82 -13.29
CA ILE A 213 -8.25 12.40 -14.61
C ILE A 213 -7.07 12.40 -15.60
N GLN A 214 -6.27 13.47 -15.64
CA GLN A 214 -5.07 13.51 -16.50
C GLN A 214 -4.04 12.42 -16.19
N THR A 215 -3.92 12.05 -14.91
CA THR A 215 -3.05 10.92 -14.50
C THR A 215 -3.61 9.58 -15.00
N ILE A 216 -4.94 9.40 -14.96
CA ILE A 216 -5.62 8.22 -15.50
C ILE A 216 -5.45 8.17 -17.03
N GLU A 217 -5.56 9.30 -17.74
CA GLU A 217 -5.28 9.38 -19.18
C GLU A 217 -3.84 8.94 -19.50
N SER A 218 -2.87 9.43 -18.74
CA SER A 218 -1.46 9.01 -18.91
C SER A 218 -1.28 7.50 -18.67
N ALA A 219 -2.01 6.93 -17.70
CA ALA A 219 -2.01 5.49 -17.47
C ALA A 219 -2.66 4.72 -18.63
N VAL A 220 -3.75 5.24 -19.21
CA VAL A 220 -4.38 4.69 -20.41
C VAL A 220 -3.39 4.68 -21.58
N ASP A 221 -2.66 5.77 -21.81
CA ASP A 221 -1.67 5.85 -22.89
C ASP A 221 -0.56 4.82 -22.71
N TRP A 222 -0.05 4.70 -21.47
CA TRP A 222 0.94 3.68 -21.13
C TRP A 222 0.39 2.26 -21.36
N LEU A 223 -0.83 1.98 -20.91
CA LEU A 223 -1.49 0.69 -21.12
C LEU A 223 -1.67 0.37 -22.60
N LYS A 224 -2.07 1.36 -23.40
CA LYS A 224 -2.25 1.19 -24.86
C LYS A 224 -0.94 0.82 -25.56
N ALA A 225 0.18 1.39 -25.12
CA ALA A 225 1.51 1.15 -25.67
C ALA A 225 2.13 -0.17 -25.22
N ASN A 226 1.81 -0.66 -24.02
CA ASN A 226 2.47 -1.83 -23.42
C ASN A 226 1.64 -3.12 -23.44
N VAL A 227 0.31 -3.03 -23.57
CA VAL A 227 -0.57 -4.21 -23.65
C VAL A 227 -0.95 -4.43 -25.12
N THR A 228 -0.68 -5.62 -25.66
CA THR A 228 -0.91 -5.91 -27.09
C THR A 228 -2.40 -5.94 -27.43
N MET A 229 -2.77 -5.47 -28.63
CA MET A 229 -4.17 -5.28 -29.05
C MET A 229 -5.02 -6.57 -29.01
N LYS A 230 -4.42 -7.75 -29.18
CA LYS A 230 -5.14 -9.04 -29.08
C LYS A 230 -5.58 -9.36 -27.64
N ASP A 231 -4.87 -8.87 -26.63
CA ASP A 231 -5.14 -9.18 -25.24
C ASP A 231 -6.19 -8.25 -24.61
N LYS A 232 -6.42 -7.05 -25.19
CA LYS A 232 -7.25 -5.97 -24.58
C LYS A 232 -8.72 -6.35 -24.36
N GLN A 233 -9.37 -7.00 -25.32
CA GLN A 233 -10.79 -7.40 -25.21
C GLN A 233 -11.00 -8.69 -24.39
N THR A 234 -9.91 -9.32 -23.95
CA THR A 234 -9.94 -10.60 -23.24
C THR A 234 -9.14 -10.59 -21.95
N LEU A 235 -8.60 -9.43 -21.54
CA LEU A 235 -7.73 -9.33 -20.37
C LEU A 235 -8.48 -9.75 -19.10
N SER A 236 -9.72 -9.27 -18.95
CA SER A 236 -10.66 -9.72 -17.92
C SER A 236 -10.92 -11.24 -17.93
N LYS A 237 -10.82 -11.91 -19.09
CA LYS A 237 -10.95 -13.38 -19.19
C LYS A 237 -9.68 -14.13 -18.83
N LEU A 238 -8.51 -13.47 -18.90
CA LEU A 238 -7.21 -14.06 -18.60
C LEU A 238 -6.80 -13.85 -17.14
N VAL A 239 -7.32 -12.82 -16.48
CA VAL A 239 -7.02 -12.45 -15.10
C VAL A 239 -8.17 -12.85 -14.18
N GLN A 240 -7.93 -13.80 -13.29
CA GLN A 240 -8.86 -14.16 -12.22
C GLN A 240 -8.43 -13.46 -10.94
N LEU A 241 -9.35 -12.70 -10.35
CA LEU A 241 -9.11 -11.92 -9.14
C LEU A 241 -9.91 -12.50 -7.97
N TYR A 242 -9.23 -12.79 -6.87
CA TYR A 242 -9.86 -13.30 -5.65
C TYR A 242 -9.55 -12.39 -4.46
N ASN A 243 -10.58 -11.86 -3.80
CA ASN A 243 -10.40 -11.22 -2.50
C ASN A 243 -10.34 -12.29 -1.40
N ALA A 244 -9.22 -12.99 -1.34
CA ALA A 244 -8.97 -14.07 -0.41
C ALA A 244 -7.49 -14.05 0.06
N PRO A 245 -7.23 -14.43 1.32
CA PRO A 245 -5.87 -14.68 1.76
C PRO A 245 -5.30 -15.92 1.05
N ILE A 246 -4.01 -15.88 0.71
CA ILE A 246 -3.32 -16.97 -0.02
C ILE A 246 -3.49 -18.34 0.67
N GLN A 247 -3.54 -18.33 2.00
CA GLN A 247 -3.73 -19.51 2.85
C GLN A 247 -5.09 -20.20 2.66
N SER A 248 -6.04 -19.55 1.99
CA SER A 248 -7.39 -20.07 1.73
C SER A 248 -7.69 -20.23 0.24
N LEU A 249 -6.73 -19.91 -0.64
CA LEU A 249 -6.94 -19.96 -2.08
C LEU A 249 -7.19 -21.41 -2.55
N ILE A 250 -6.45 -22.36 -1.96
CA ILE A 250 -6.68 -23.80 -2.09
C ILE A 250 -7.47 -24.30 -0.87
N PRO A 251 -8.47 -25.19 -1.03
CA PRO A 251 -9.06 -25.64 -2.30
C PRO A 251 -10.21 -24.76 -2.79
N ASN A 252 -10.52 -23.66 -2.07
CA ASN A 252 -11.77 -22.92 -2.23
C ASN A 252 -11.96 -22.30 -3.62
N TYR A 253 -10.86 -21.90 -4.27
CA TYR A 253 -10.89 -21.20 -5.55
C TYR A 253 -10.07 -21.92 -6.63
N VAL A 254 -8.97 -22.56 -6.25
CA VAL A 254 -8.05 -23.23 -7.18
C VAL A 254 -7.56 -24.57 -6.63
N LYS A 255 -7.01 -25.42 -7.50
CA LYS A 255 -6.44 -26.72 -7.11
C LYS A 255 -4.93 -26.58 -6.83
N PRO A 256 -4.33 -27.47 -6.02
CA PRO A 256 -2.88 -27.53 -5.87
C PRO A 256 -2.20 -27.84 -7.20
N GLY A 257 -0.95 -27.40 -7.36
CA GLY A 257 -0.12 -27.75 -8.52
C GLY A 257 -0.54 -27.12 -9.84
N GLN A 258 -1.21 -25.96 -9.82
CA GLN A 258 -1.74 -25.30 -11.02
C GLN A 258 -0.88 -24.15 -11.55
N ALA A 259 0.07 -23.65 -10.76
CA ALA A 259 0.89 -22.50 -11.13
C ALA A 259 2.29 -22.90 -11.60
N ASP A 260 2.71 -22.35 -12.74
CA ASP A 260 4.09 -22.45 -13.23
C ASP A 260 5.03 -21.47 -12.51
N LEU A 261 4.46 -20.33 -12.09
CA LEU A 261 5.14 -19.23 -11.43
C LEU A 261 4.21 -18.66 -10.36
N VAL A 262 4.74 -18.45 -9.15
CA VAL A 262 4.11 -17.64 -8.10
C VAL A 262 5.04 -16.46 -7.82
N LEU A 263 4.48 -15.26 -7.80
CA LEU A 263 5.17 -14.01 -7.48
C LEU A 263 4.44 -13.36 -6.31
N THR A 264 5.13 -13.12 -5.19
CA THR A 264 4.50 -12.55 -4.00
C THR A 264 5.45 -11.66 -3.20
N ASP A 265 4.91 -10.60 -2.64
CA ASP A 265 5.56 -9.66 -1.72
C ASP A 265 4.80 -9.62 -0.39
N PRO A 266 4.92 -10.67 0.44
CA PRO A 266 4.21 -10.73 1.70
C PRO A 266 4.79 -9.70 2.68
N PRO A 267 3.97 -9.14 3.59
CA PRO A 267 4.50 -8.17 4.53
C PRO A 267 5.64 -8.72 5.39
N TYR A 268 6.74 -7.97 5.49
CA TYR A 268 7.90 -8.38 6.29
C TYR A 268 8.43 -7.33 7.25
N SER A 269 9.07 -7.81 8.32
CA SER A 269 9.74 -7.01 9.33
C SER A 269 8.79 -6.03 10.03
N ASP A 270 9.05 -4.72 9.96
CA ASP A 270 8.27 -3.64 10.56
C ASP A 270 7.47 -2.84 9.52
N GLN A 271 7.04 -3.49 8.43
CA GLN A 271 6.10 -2.88 7.50
C GLN A 271 4.76 -2.50 8.17
N ALA A 272 4.04 -1.59 7.51
CA ALA A 272 2.79 -1.05 8.04
C ALA A 272 1.69 -2.13 8.07
N PRO A 273 0.81 -2.12 9.08
CA PRO A 273 -0.41 -2.96 9.12
C PRO A 273 -1.36 -2.53 8.01
N TYR A 274 -1.33 -3.24 6.87
CA TYR A 274 -1.96 -2.82 5.61
C TYR A 274 -3.48 -2.81 5.67
N LEU A 275 -4.10 -3.70 6.45
CA LEU A 275 -5.56 -3.70 6.60
C LEU A 275 -6.07 -2.44 7.28
N GLU A 276 -5.53 -2.08 8.44
CA GLU A 276 -5.86 -0.80 9.08
C GLU A 276 -5.40 0.39 8.23
N TYR A 277 -4.28 0.25 7.52
CA TYR A 277 -3.76 1.31 6.64
C TYR A 277 -4.75 1.67 5.53
N SER A 278 -5.44 0.67 4.97
CA SER A 278 -6.37 0.82 3.85
C SER A 278 -7.82 1.07 4.27
N ALA A 279 -8.16 0.97 5.55
CA ALA A 279 -9.52 1.09 6.07
C ALA A 279 -10.25 2.35 5.55
N LEU A 280 -9.59 3.51 5.54
CA LEU A 280 -10.14 4.76 5.01
C LEU A 280 -10.68 4.62 3.58
N TRP A 281 -9.95 3.95 2.69
CA TRP A 281 -10.39 3.76 1.30
C TRP A 281 -11.52 2.76 1.20
N ILE A 282 -11.41 1.66 1.95
CA ILE A 282 -12.39 0.58 1.94
C ILE A 282 -13.77 1.13 2.26
N GLU A 283 -13.89 1.90 3.35
CA GLU A 283 -15.14 2.56 3.74
C GLU A 283 -15.60 3.58 2.68
N LEU A 284 -14.70 4.48 2.25
CA LEU A 284 -15.08 5.61 1.39
C LEU A 284 -15.45 5.24 -0.05
N ILE A 285 -14.99 4.11 -0.58
CA ILE A 285 -15.36 3.66 -1.93
C ILE A 285 -16.37 2.50 -1.92
N GLY A 286 -16.89 2.16 -0.73
CA GLY A 286 -17.94 1.16 -0.55
C GLY A 286 -17.47 -0.28 -0.71
N LEU A 287 -16.21 -0.58 -0.41
CA LEU A 287 -15.71 -1.95 -0.30
C LEU A 287 -16.03 -2.52 1.08
N ARG A 288 -15.91 -3.84 1.23
CA ARG A 288 -16.12 -4.53 2.50
C ARG A 288 -14.87 -5.30 2.87
N LEU A 289 -14.34 -5.05 4.07
CA LEU A 289 -13.29 -5.86 4.68
C LEU A 289 -13.91 -6.83 5.69
N PRO A 290 -13.94 -8.14 5.43
CA PRO A 290 -14.43 -9.11 6.39
C PRO A 290 -13.59 -9.07 7.68
N THR A 291 -14.23 -9.08 8.85
CA THR A 291 -13.50 -9.08 10.13
C THR A 291 -12.60 -10.31 10.29
N CYS A 292 -12.95 -11.44 9.68
CA CYS A 292 -12.09 -12.63 9.67
C CYS A 292 -10.79 -12.44 8.88
N ALA A 293 -10.66 -11.44 8.00
CA ALA A 293 -9.44 -11.21 7.22
C ALA A 293 -8.22 -10.94 8.12
N PHE A 294 -8.42 -10.28 9.27
CA PHE A 294 -7.36 -9.95 10.22
C PHE A 294 -6.62 -11.18 10.78
N GLN A 295 -7.26 -12.35 10.83
CA GLN A 295 -6.63 -13.58 11.33
C GLN A 295 -5.60 -14.17 10.35
N TYR A 296 -5.66 -13.76 9.07
CA TYR A 296 -4.75 -14.22 8.03
C TYR A 296 -3.67 -13.20 7.69
N GLU A 297 -3.80 -11.96 8.17
CA GLU A 297 -2.84 -10.89 7.91
C GLU A 297 -1.48 -11.23 8.54
N ILE A 298 -0.43 -11.25 7.72
CA ILE A 298 0.96 -11.33 8.19
C ILE A 298 1.33 -9.93 8.65
N VAL A 299 1.39 -9.71 9.96
CA VAL A 299 1.55 -8.35 10.50
C VAL A 299 2.28 -8.35 11.83
N LYS A 300 3.10 -7.31 12.05
CA LYS A 300 3.47 -6.85 13.38
C LYS A 300 2.72 -5.56 13.66
N THR A 301 1.94 -5.53 14.72
CA THR A 301 1.05 -4.40 15.03
C THR A 301 1.18 -3.98 16.48
N ASN A 302 0.99 -2.69 16.72
CA ASN A 302 0.87 -2.13 18.07
C ASN A 302 -0.52 -1.55 18.33
N ALA A 303 -1.51 -1.93 17.51
CA ALA A 303 -2.90 -1.69 17.83
C ALA A 303 -3.25 -2.42 19.13
N PRO A 304 -3.77 -1.75 20.17
CA PRO A 304 -4.06 -2.38 21.45
C PRO A 304 -4.96 -3.61 21.34
N SER A 305 -5.95 -3.58 20.44
CA SER A 305 -6.89 -4.68 20.20
C SER A 305 -6.30 -5.86 19.41
N ARG A 306 -5.08 -5.75 18.89
CA ARG A 306 -4.44 -6.78 18.03
C ARG A 306 -2.98 -7.04 18.37
N VAL A 307 -2.47 -6.52 19.50
CA VAL A 307 -1.05 -6.62 19.84
C VAL A 307 -0.53 -8.07 19.81
N ASN A 308 -1.40 -9.02 20.16
CA ASN A 308 -1.13 -10.46 20.13
C ASN A 308 -0.92 -11.03 18.73
N ASP A 309 -1.42 -10.41 17.66
CA ASP A 309 -1.19 -10.85 16.27
C ASP A 309 0.30 -10.81 15.91
N THR A 310 1.08 -9.95 16.58
CA THR A 310 2.54 -9.90 16.43
C THR A 310 3.20 -11.24 16.80
N ASN A 311 2.62 -12.00 17.74
CA ASN A 311 3.15 -13.31 18.15
C ASN A 311 2.95 -14.37 17.05
N ASP A 312 1.92 -14.21 16.22
CA ASP A 312 1.60 -15.12 15.12
C ASP A 312 2.36 -14.80 13.82
N TYR A 313 3.05 -13.66 13.75
CA TYR A 313 3.69 -13.15 12.53
C TYR A 313 4.47 -14.23 11.77
N ILE A 314 5.39 -14.93 12.46
CA ILE A 314 6.23 -15.94 11.81
C ILE A 314 5.43 -17.17 11.38
N GLN A 315 4.40 -17.55 12.15
CA GLN A 315 3.56 -18.70 11.82
C GLN A 315 2.66 -18.39 10.62
N ARG A 316 2.14 -17.17 10.51
CA ARG A 316 1.36 -16.73 9.33
C ARG A 316 2.23 -16.64 8.08
N LEU A 317 3.48 -16.19 8.23
CA LEU A 317 4.47 -16.17 7.15
C LEU A 317 4.79 -17.60 6.65
N ARG A 318 5.02 -18.56 7.55
CA ARG A 318 5.20 -19.99 7.20
C ARG A 318 3.99 -20.55 6.44
N LYS A 319 2.77 -20.31 6.94
CA LYS A 319 1.54 -20.71 6.26
C LYS A 319 1.41 -20.10 4.86
N GLY A 320 1.83 -18.84 4.69
CA GLY A 320 1.90 -18.19 3.38
C GLY A 320 2.88 -18.88 2.43
N LEU A 321 4.07 -19.25 2.93
CA LEU A 321 5.09 -19.94 2.14
C LEU A 321 4.62 -21.32 1.69
N LYS A 322 4.03 -22.07 2.62
CA LYS A 322 3.38 -23.33 2.31
C LYS A 322 2.31 -23.18 1.24
N ALA A 323 1.40 -22.21 1.38
CA ALA A 323 0.32 -22.01 0.40
C ALA A 323 0.85 -21.68 -1.00
N CYS A 324 1.93 -20.89 -1.09
CA CYS A 324 2.61 -20.63 -2.36
C CYS A 324 3.25 -21.90 -2.93
N ALA A 325 3.88 -22.73 -2.08
CA ALA A 325 4.42 -24.01 -2.50
C ALA A 325 3.31 -24.94 -3.01
N ASP A 326 2.18 -25.06 -2.32
CA ASP A 326 1.05 -25.92 -2.69
C ASP A 326 0.47 -25.53 -4.06
N LEU A 327 0.44 -24.23 -4.39
CA LEU A 327 -0.01 -23.73 -5.70
C LEU A 327 0.91 -24.13 -6.86
N LEU A 328 2.21 -24.20 -6.62
CA LEU A 328 3.18 -24.51 -7.66
C LEU A 328 3.08 -25.97 -8.13
N ARG A 329 3.16 -26.17 -9.44
CA ARG A 329 3.45 -27.50 -10.01
C ARG A 329 4.90 -27.90 -9.72
N HIS A 330 5.22 -29.18 -9.88
CA HIS A 330 6.62 -29.63 -9.84
C HIS A 330 7.45 -28.85 -10.88
N GLU A 331 8.68 -28.47 -10.52
CA GLU A 331 9.57 -27.60 -11.29
C GLU A 331 9.08 -26.15 -11.44
N GLY A 332 7.94 -25.78 -10.83
CA GLY A 332 7.44 -24.41 -10.80
C GLY A 332 8.34 -23.49 -9.97
N VAL A 333 8.30 -22.20 -10.26
CA VAL A 333 9.18 -21.19 -9.64
C VAL A 333 8.39 -20.29 -8.69
N LEU A 334 8.91 -20.07 -7.50
CA LEU A 334 8.42 -19.07 -6.55
C LEU A 334 9.41 -17.91 -6.50
N ILE A 335 8.92 -16.70 -6.78
CA ILE A 335 9.63 -15.45 -6.56
C ILE A 335 8.99 -14.78 -5.34
N TRP A 336 9.78 -14.64 -4.29
CA TRP A 336 9.32 -14.19 -2.99
C TRP A 336 10.15 -13.00 -2.51
N PHE A 337 9.54 -11.83 -2.35
CA PHE A 337 10.20 -10.67 -1.77
C PHE A 337 10.18 -10.80 -0.25
N TYR A 338 11.36 -10.83 0.38
CA TYR A 338 11.45 -10.92 1.84
C TYR A 338 12.79 -10.53 2.38
N GLN A 339 12.79 -9.73 3.44
CA GLN A 339 14.00 -9.42 4.18
C GLN A 339 13.73 -9.29 5.68
N ASP A 340 14.63 -9.85 6.49
CA ASP A 340 14.62 -9.68 7.94
C ASP A 340 16.03 -9.79 8.50
N HIS A 341 16.34 -9.09 9.59
CA HIS A 341 17.62 -9.25 10.29
C HIS A 341 17.62 -10.43 11.27
N ILE A 342 16.44 -10.90 11.70
CA ILE A 342 16.28 -11.90 12.76
C ILE A 342 16.54 -13.31 12.22
N ILE A 343 17.61 -13.96 12.70
CA ILE A 343 18.02 -15.29 12.22
C ILE A 343 16.94 -16.35 12.47
N LYS A 344 16.21 -16.27 13.58
CA LYS A 344 15.12 -17.21 13.88
C LYS A 344 14.02 -17.20 12.82
N HIS A 345 13.79 -16.08 12.14
CA HIS A 345 12.81 -16.04 11.06
C HIS A 345 13.33 -16.79 9.82
N TRP A 346 14.62 -16.66 9.52
CA TRP A 346 15.27 -17.43 8.45
C TRP A 346 15.32 -18.93 8.73
N VAL A 347 15.50 -19.35 9.99
CA VAL A 347 15.35 -20.76 10.40
C VAL A 347 13.94 -21.25 10.03
N ALA A 348 12.91 -20.56 10.51
CA ALA A 348 11.52 -20.93 10.27
C ALA A 348 11.17 -21.00 8.77
N LEU A 349 11.70 -20.09 7.96
CA LEU A 349 11.50 -20.10 6.50
C LEU A 349 12.29 -21.22 5.81
N SER A 350 13.52 -21.49 6.24
CA SER A 350 14.35 -22.58 5.70
C SER A 350 13.70 -23.94 5.97
N ASP A 351 13.25 -24.16 7.20
CA ASP A 351 12.55 -25.38 7.59
C ASP A 351 11.24 -25.57 6.80
N GLU A 352 10.46 -24.49 6.65
CA GLU A 352 9.22 -24.53 5.88
C GLU A 352 9.46 -24.74 4.38
N ALA A 353 10.51 -24.16 3.81
CA ALA A 353 10.88 -24.38 2.41
C ALA A 353 11.24 -25.85 2.16
N ILE A 354 12.07 -26.45 3.02
CA ILE A 354 12.47 -27.86 2.93
C ILE A 354 11.26 -28.78 3.09
N ALA A 355 10.38 -28.50 4.05
CA ALA A 355 9.18 -29.30 4.30
C ALA A 355 8.18 -29.30 3.12
N ASN A 356 8.28 -28.33 2.21
CA ASN A 356 7.38 -28.17 1.06
C ASN A 356 8.11 -28.27 -0.30
N ASP A 357 9.25 -28.98 -0.34
CA ASP A 357 10.04 -29.21 -1.56
C ASP A 357 10.39 -27.91 -2.32
N LEU A 358 10.78 -26.86 -1.59
CA LEU A 358 11.29 -25.62 -2.17
C LEU A 358 12.81 -25.57 -2.03
N THR A 359 13.50 -25.64 -3.16
CA THR A 359 14.96 -25.47 -3.25
C THR A 359 15.28 -24.04 -3.68
N ILE A 360 16.13 -23.34 -2.93
CA ILE A 360 16.58 -21.99 -3.32
C ILE A 360 17.52 -22.07 -4.53
N LEU A 361 17.19 -21.32 -5.58
CA LEU A 361 18.03 -21.12 -6.76
C LEU A 361 18.95 -19.91 -6.58
N ASP A 362 18.37 -18.79 -6.14
CA ASP A 362 19.11 -17.55 -5.99
C ASP A 362 18.50 -16.59 -4.96
N VAL A 363 19.32 -15.62 -4.52
CA VAL A 363 18.91 -14.50 -3.68
C VAL A 363 19.46 -13.22 -4.31
N ILE A 364 18.57 -12.41 -4.87
CA ILE A 364 18.93 -11.21 -5.61
C ILE A 364 18.70 -9.98 -4.72
N PRO A 365 19.75 -9.19 -4.39
CA PRO A 365 19.58 -7.93 -3.69
C PRO A 365 19.15 -6.80 -4.63
N ILE A 366 18.05 -6.12 -4.31
CA ILE A 366 17.63 -4.88 -4.96
C ILE A 366 17.91 -3.72 -4.03
N ALA A 367 18.93 -2.92 -4.33
CA ALA A 367 19.24 -1.73 -3.56
C ALA A 367 18.19 -0.63 -3.79
N LYS A 368 17.83 0.12 -2.73
CA LYS A 368 16.93 1.27 -2.88
C LYS A 368 17.58 2.38 -3.71
N GLN A 369 16.87 2.86 -4.74
CA GLN A 369 17.33 3.98 -5.59
C GLN A 369 17.56 5.29 -4.81
N ARG A 370 16.83 5.50 -3.70
CA ARG A 370 17.05 6.63 -2.77
C ARG A 370 17.15 6.10 -1.34
N ARG A 371 18.28 6.34 -0.70
CA ARG A 371 18.47 6.03 0.73
C ARG A 371 17.70 7.06 1.57
N SER A 372 16.93 6.59 2.56
CA SER A 372 16.28 7.50 3.51
C SER A 372 17.33 8.23 4.36
N ILE A 373 17.01 9.40 4.92
CA ILE A 373 17.93 10.10 5.84
C ILE A 373 18.38 9.17 6.98
N LYS A 374 17.47 8.34 7.53
CA LYS A 374 17.79 7.34 8.56
C LYS A 374 18.76 6.26 8.06
N THR A 375 18.67 5.89 6.79
CA THR A 375 19.56 4.92 6.15
C THR A 375 20.95 5.51 5.89
N VAL A 376 21.02 6.79 5.55
CA VAL A 376 22.29 7.51 5.36
C VAL A 376 22.99 7.76 6.69
N THR A 377 22.26 8.13 7.74
CA THR A 377 22.83 8.43 9.08
C THR A 377 23.09 7.19 9.93
N SER A 378 22.64 6.01 9.51
CA SER A 378 22.90 4.75 10.22
C SER A 378 23.06 3.56 9.25
N PRO A 379 24.18 3.50 8.51
CA PRO A 379 24.44 2.42 7.56
C PRO A 379 24.34 1.04 8.21
N GLY A 380 23.64 0.09 7.56
CA GLY A 380 23.46 -1.27 8.08
C GLY A 380 22.52 -1.42 9.28
N LYS A 381 21.97 -0.34 9.85
CA LYS A 381 20.91 -0.43 10.87
C LYS A 381 19.52 -0.60 10.28
N THR A 382 19.32 -0.13 9.04
CA THR A 382 18.09 -0.27 8.27
C THR A 382 18.24 -1.29 7.14
N LEU A 383 17.13 -1.86 6.68
CA LEU A 383 17.10 -2.69 5.48
C LEU A 383 17.41 -1.81 4.25
N ASP A 384 18.59 -1.99 3.66
CA ASP A 384 19.17 -1.15 2.59
C ASP A 384 18.74 -1.59 1.17
N GLY A 385 17.52 -2.10 1.05
CA GLY A 385 17.05 -2.75 -0.15
C GLY A 385 15.89 -3.68 0.15
N ASP A 386 15.57 -4.50 -0.83
CA ASP A 386 14.69 -5.65 -0.71
C ASP A 386 15.44 -6.87 -1.27
N LEU A 387 15.20 -8.06 -0.72
CA LEU A 387 15.75 -9.31 -1.28
C LEU A 387 14.66 -10.05 -2.05
N ILE A 388 15.00 -10.49 -3.25
CA ILE A 388 14.20 -11.44 -4.01
C ILE A 388 14.78 -12.82 -3.78
N LEU A 389 13.98 -13.70 -3.18
CA LEU A 389 14.28 -15.12 -3.04
C LEU A 389 13.66 -15.87 -4.22
N ILE A 390 14.46 -16.66 -4.93
CA ILE A 390 13.98 -17.47 -6.05
C ILE A 390 14.05 -18.94 -5.63
N PHE A 391 12.90 -19.58 -5.47
CA PHE A 391 12.79 -21.00 -5.19
C PHE A 391 12.28 -21.77 -6.40
N LYS A 392 12.67 -23.03 -6.49
CA LYS A 392 12.13 -24.01 -7.42
C LYS A 392 11.46 -25.13 -6.64
N LYS A 393 10.29 -25.58 -7.10
CA LYS A 393 9.55 -26.68 -6.48
C LYS A 393 10.10 -28.04 -6.89
N GLU A 394 11.11 -28.49 -6.16
CA GLU A 394 11.78 -29.77 -6.33
C GLU A 394 12.32 -30.25 -4.98
N LYS A 395 12.41 -31.57 -4.80
CA LYS A 395 12.93 -32.16 -3.57
C LYS A 395 14.31 -31.60 -3.25
N THR A 396 14.41 -30.97 -2.09
CA THR A 396 15.66 -30.37 -1.63
C THR A 396 16.67 -31.46 -1.29
N LYS A 397 17.76 -31.53 -2.06
CA LYS A 397 18.93 -32.37 -1.72
C LYS A 397 19.90 -31.54 -0.88
N THR A 398 19.75 -31.55 0.44
CA THR A 398 20.72 -30.90 1.34
C THR A 398 21.64 -31.92 1.99
N CYS A 399 22.94 -31.63 1.98
CA CYS A 399 23.93 -32.24 2.87
C CYS A 399 24.32 -31.19 3.91
N PRO A 400 23.60 -31.08 5.04
CA PRO A 400 23.93 -30.11 6.06
C PRO A 400 25.29 -30.45 6.71
N PRO A 401 26.15 -29.46 7.00
CA PRO A 401 27.38 -29.60 7.73
C PRO A 401 27.04 -29.93 9.17
N ASN A 402 27.95 -30.67 9.79
CA ASN A 402 27.72 -31.21 11.12
C ASN A 402 28.10 -30.22 12.22
N ASN A 403 28.78 -29.11 11.90
CA ASN A 403 29.21 -28.13 12.89
C ASN A 403 29.29 -26.68 12.34
N ILE A 404 29.35 -25.73 13.28
CA ILE A 404 29.38 -24.29 12.98
C ILE A 404 30.67 -23.83 12.28
N ASN A 405 31.80 -24.51 12.50
CA ASN A 405 33.07 -24.12 11.87
C ASN A 405 33.04 -24.39 10.36
N GLN A 406 32.49 -25.53 9.94
CA GLN A 406 32.25 -25.82 8.53
C GLN A 406 31.34 -24.76 7.87
N VAL A 407 30.27 -24.35 8.56
CA VAL A 407 29.38 -23.27 8.11
C VAL A 407 30.16 -21.96 7.90
N ARG A 408 31.03 -21.59 8.86
CA ARG A 408 31.86 -20.39 8.77
C ARG A 408 32.79 -20.45 7.57
N THR A 409 33.51 -21.56 7.38
CA THR A 409 34.41 -21.75 6.24
C THR A 409 33.68 -21.60 4.90
N ILE A 410 32.48 -22.17 4.76
CA ILE A 410 31.70 -22.06 3.52
C ILE A 410 31.23 -20.61 3.28
N ILE A 411 30.82 -19.91 4.34
CA ILE A 411 30.45 -18.49 4.21
C ILE A 411 31.68 -17.64 3.83
N LEU A 412 32.84 -17.89 4.45
CA LEU A 412 34.09 -17.19 4.12
C LEU A 412 34.51 -17.42 2.67
N ASP A 413 34.47 -18.67 2.21
CA ASP A 413 34.78 -19.05 0.83
C ASP A 413 33.86 -18.32 -0.15
N GLU A 414 32.54 -18.34 0.07
CA GLU A 414 31.60 -17.64 -0.80
C GLU A 414 31.81 -16.12 -0.83
N LEU A 415 32.11 -15.52 0.33
CA LEU A 415 32.39 -14.09 0.40
C LEU A 415 33.74 -13.71 -0.21
N SER A 416 34.72 -14.60 -0.19
CA SER A 416 36.05 -14.37 -0.79
C SER A 416 36.02 -14.30 -2.31
N ARG A 417 35.00 -14.91 -2.94
CA ARG A 417 34.74 -14.86 -4.39
C ARG A 417 34.14 -13.54 -4.85
N LEU A 418 33.62 -12.72 -3.93
CA LEU A 418 33.06 -11.42 -4.27
C LEU A 418 34.19 -10.39 -4.46
N PRO A 419 34.06 -9.42 -5.39
CA PRO A 419 35.01 -8.31 -5.52
C PRO A 419 35.26 -7.60 -4.18
N LYS A 420 36.48 -7.11 -3.93
CA LYS A 420 36.86 -6.48 -2.64
C LYS A 420 35.93 -5.31 -2.25
N ASP A 421 35.52 -4.56 -3.25
CA ASP A 421 34.69 -3.36 -3.24
C ASP A 421 33.17 -3.65 -3.28
N THR A 422 32.79 -4.92 -3.06
CA THR A 422 31.39 -5.36 -3.01
C THR A 422 30.63 -4.66 -1.87
N PRO A 423 29.45 -4.05 -2.15
CA PRO A 423 28.62 -3.41 -1.13
C PRO A 423 28.18 -4.36 -0.01
N TYR A 424 27.95 -3.79 1.18
CA TYR A 424 27.45 -4.54 2.34
C TYR A 424 26.20 -5.37 2.04
N PHE A 425 25.25 -4.83 1.29
CA PHE A 425 23.99 -5.52 1.01
C PHE A 425 24.16 -6.75 0.11
N ASN A 426 25.13 -6.74 -0.79
CA ASN A 426 25.50 -7.89 -1.60
C ASN A 426 26.15 -8.98 -0.73
N LYS A 427 27.07 -8.61 0.18
CA LYS A 427 27.64 -9.56 1.17
C LYS A 427 26.55 -10.16 2.05
N TYR A 428 25.58 -9.35 2.48
CA TYR A 428 24.39 -9.79 3.21
C TYR A 428 23.58 -10.81 2.42
N SER A 429 23.27 -10.53 1.14
CA SER A 429 22.54 -11.46 0.27
C SER A 429 23.28 -12.79 0.07
N ALA A 430 24.61 -12.78 -0.01
CA ALA A 430 25.43 -13.99 -0.13
C ALA A 430 25.33 -14.86 1.13
N VAL A 431 25.38 -14.27 2.33
CA VAL A 431 25.15 -15.00 3.58
C VAL A 431 23.75 -15.62 3.61
N ILE A 432 22.72 -14.89 3.16
CA ILE A 432 21.35 -15.43 3.08
C ILE A 432 21.27 -16.60 2.10
N LYS A 433 21.81 -16.43 0.89
CA LYS A 433 21.84 -17.45 -0.15
C LYS A 433 22.47 -18.74 0.35
N THR A 434 23.68 -18.64 0.91
CA THR A 434 24.40 -19.79 1.47
C THR A 434 23.64 -20.41 2.64
N GLY A 435 23.08 -19.58 3.53
CA GLY A 435 22.29 -20.03 4.67
C GLY A 435 21.06 -20.85 4.27
N LEU A 436 20.32 -20.41 3.23
CA LEU A 436 19.16 -21.12 2.69
C LEU A 436 19.57 -22.36 1.88
N LYS A 437 20.56 -22.22 1.00
CA LYS A 437 20.96 -23.28 0.04
C LYS A 437 21.37 -24.56 0.72
N PHE A 438 22.01 -24.43 1.87
CA PHE A 438 22.55 -25.56 2.59
C PHE A 438 21.90 -25.78 3.97
N ASN A 439 20.85 -25.02 4.31
CA ASN A 439 20.12 -25.11 5.58
C ASN A 439 20.95 -24.84 6.84
N TYR A 440 21.75 -23.77 6.86
CA TYR A 440 22.69 -23.48 7.96
C TYR A 440 22.13 -22.60 9.06
N PHE A 441 20.96 -22.00 8.85
CA PHE A 441 20.39 -21.08 9.83
C PHE A 441 20.13 -21.72 11.18
N GLY A 442 19.79 -23.01 11.23
CA GLY A 442 19.64 -23.75 12.49
C GLY A 442 20.92 -23.71 13.33
N LEU A 443 22.09 -23.95 12.73
CA LEU A 443 23.38 -23.86 13.40
C LEU A 443 23.78 -22.42 13.72
N LEU A 444 23.62 -21.49 12.76
CA LEU A 444 23.92 -20.07 12.96
C LEU A 444 23.10 -19.46 14.10
N SER A 445 21.85 -19.88 14.28
CA SER A 445 20.95 -19.38 15.32
C SER A 445 21.41 -19.67 16.75
N LYS A 446 22.28 -20.67 16.94
CA LYS A 446 22.88 -21.01 18.24
C LYS A 446 23.87 -19.95 18.71
N SER A 447 24.55 -19.28 17.77
CA SER A 447 25.60 -18.30 18.05
C SER A 447 25.16 -16.86 17.75
N TYR A 448 24.16 -16.67 16.89
CA TYR A 448 23.75 -15.36 16.40
C TYR A 448 22.24 -15.19 16.45
N LYS A 449 21.78 -14.03 16.94
CA LYS A 449 20.36 -13.63 16.88
C LYS A 449 20.03 -12.80 15.64
N ASP A 450 21.04 -12.18 15.05
CA ASP A 450 20.91 -11.18 14.00
C ASP A 450 21.98 -11.38 12.92
N ILE A 451 21.60 -11.36 11.64
CA ILE A 451 22.49 -11.61 10.51
C ILE A 451 23.61 -10.58 10.43
N ARG A 452 23.36 -9.34 10.84
CA ARG A 452 24.38 -8.29 10.81
C ARG A 452 25.56 -8.64 11.71
N ARG A 453 25.31 -9.37 12.80
CA ARG A 453 26.36 -9.86 13.70
C ARG A 453 27.24 -10.92 13.06
N ILE A 454 26.68 -11.73 12.15
CA ILE A 454 27.48 -12.66 11.34
C ILE A 454 28.48 -11.86 10.51
N LEU A 455 27.99 -10.87 9.76
CA LEU A 455 28.83 -10.07 8.87
C LEU A 455 29.94 -9.31 9.61
N THR A 456 29.66 -8.76 10.79
CA THR A 456 30.69 -8.11 11.63
C THR A 456 31.65 -9.08 12.29
N SER A 457 31.31 -10.36 12.39
CA SER A 457 32.16 -11.38 13.02
C SER A 457 33.13 -12.04 12.04
N ILE A 458 32.96 -11.83 10.73
CA ILE A 458 33.75 -12.46 9.68
C ILE A 458 35.25 -12.17 9.79
N GLU A 459 35.63 -10.97 10.22
CA GLU A 459 37.05 -10.61 10.41
C GLU A 459 37.72 -11.41 11.55
N ASN A 460 36.92 -12.02 12.42
CA ASN A 460 37.36 -12.83 13.55
C ASN A 460 37.12 -14.34 13.32
N TRP A 461 36.76 -14.76 12.10
CA TRP A 461 36.47 -16.15 11.75
C TRP A 461 37.64 -16.88 11.11
#